data_AF-A0A8S1IP58-F1
#
_entry.id   AF-A0A8S1IP58-F1
#
_cell.length_a   1.000
_cell.length_b   1.000
_cell.length_c   1.000
_cell.angle_alpha   90.00
_cell.angle_beta   90.00
_cell.angle_gamma   90.00
#
_symmetry.space_group_name_H-M   'P 1'
#
loop_
_entity.id
_entity.type
_entity.pdbx_description
1 polymer ?
#
loop_
_entity_poly.entity_id
_entity_poly.type
_entity_poly.pdbx_seq_one_letter_code
_entity_poly.pdbx_strand_id
1 'polypeptide(L)'
;MPFAALDGLSPKKSTFGLQVEAQRLLLPTLTKTDEQFAEQGIVFMEGHEGVNLEELNDLFEQVGFPRRDPDKLKLALEKTHTVIWIRHAKKSRWAKLNQLLGFGRAMSDGSISASIWDVAVLPAWQRSGLGRALLERLLVRLRQDHIDTISLYAEPSVVKLYEKLGFVTDPQGIRGMAFQRKSAIGMKVAAGEKRASVAKG
;
A
#
# COMPACT_ATOMS: atom_id res chain seq x y z
N MET A 1 -48.03 -41.26 30.47
CA MET A 1 -46.59 -41.60 30.44
C MET A 1 -45.90 -40.57 29.55
N PRO A 2 -44.92 -39.80 30.08
CA PRO A 2 -44.25 -38.72 29.36
C PRO A 2 -43.11 -39.27 28.48
N PHE A 3 -42.84 -38.63 27.34
CA PHE A 3 -41.62 -38.87 26.56
C PHE A 3 -40.64 -37.73 26.85
N ALA A 4 -39.44 -38.11 27.26
CA ALA A 4 -38.39 -37.26 27.79
C ALA A 4 -37.82 -36.30 26.75
N ALA A 5 -37.36 -35.15 27.25
CA ALA A 5 -36.46 -34.24 26.57
C ALA A 5 -35.13 -34.94 26.24
N LEU A 6 -34.62 -34.73 25.02
CA LEU A 6 -33.21 -34.94 24.71
C LEU A 6 -32.58 -33.59 24.44
N ASP A 7 -31.79 -33.17 25.42
CA ASP A 7 -30.77 -32.14 25.33
C ASP A 7 -29.75 -32.46 24.23
N GLY A 8 -29.20 -31.39 23.68
CA GLY A 8 -27.78 -31.35 23.35
C GLY A 8 -27.42 -31.76 21.93
N LEU A 9 -27.24 -30.75 21.09
CA LEU A 9 -26.07 -30.65 20.20
C LEU A 9 -25.97 -29.20 19.71
N SER A 10 -25.19 -28.41 20.44
CA SER A 10 -24.67 -27.13 19.97
C SER A 10 -23.87 -27.41 18.68
N PRO A 11 -24.11 -26.71 17.55
CA PRO A 11 -23.28 -26.91 16.38
C PRO A 11 -21.91 -26.33 16.71
N LYS A 12 -20.94 -27.22 16.99
CA LYS A 12 -19.53 -26.87 17.04
C LYS A 12 -19.19 -26.21 15.70
N LYS A 13 -19.10 -24.88 15.68
CA LYS A 13 -18.46 -24.13 14.59
C LYS A 13 -17.13 -24.84 14.33
N SER A 14 -16.89 -25.24 13.09
CA SER A 14 -15.66 -25.94 12.74
C SER A 14 -14.45 -25.14 13.23
N THR A 15 -13.42 -25.81 13.73
CA THR A 15 -12.17 -25.15 14.18
C THR A 15 -11.59 -24.22 13.11
N PHE A 16 -11.83 -24.55 11.83
CA PHE A 16 -11.51 -23.71 10.68
C PHE A 16 -12.33 -22.41 10.64
N GLY A 17 -13.66 -22.48 10.83
CA GLY A 17 -14.52 -21.30 10.91
C GLY A 17 -14.15 -20.37 12.06
N LEU A 18 -13.77 -20.93 13.21
CA LEU A 18 -13.30 -20.16 14.37
C LEU A 18 -11.92 -19.53 14.16
N GLN A 19 -11.00 -20.20 13.44
CA GLN A 19 -9.70 -19.62 13.06
C GLN A 19 -9.84 -18.50 12.03
N VAL A 20 -10.77 -18.63 11.07
CA VAL A 20 -11.09 -17.58 10.10
C VAL A 20 -11.77 -16.38 10.76
N GLU A 21 -12.69 -16.61 11.73
CA GLU A 21 -13.28 -15.54 12.54
C GLU A 21 -12.25 -14.85 13.45
N ALA A 22 -11.28 -15.59 13.99
CA ALA A 22 -10.20 -15.03 14.82
C ALA A 22 -9.18 -14.22 14.00
N GLN A 23 -8.87 -14.61 12.76
CA GLN A 23 -8.02 -13.83 11.86
C GLN A 23 -8.74 -12.58 11.32
N ARG A 24 -10.06 -12.64 11.12
CA ARG A 24 -10.91 -11.47 10.81
C ARG A 24 -10.89 -10.38 11.89
N LEU A 25 -10.55 -10.72 13.14
CA LEU A 25 -10.58 -9.81 14.29
C LEU A 25 -9.30 -8.98 14.47
N LEU A 26 -8.24 -9.20 13.69
CA LEU A 26 -6.99 -8.45 13.78
C LEU A 26 -6.93 -7.34 12.71
N LEU A 27 -7.92 -6.45 12.70
CA LEU A 27 -7.76 -5.21 11.95
C LEU A 27 -6.53 -4.48 12.50
N PRO A 28 -5.65 -3.95 11.62
CA PRO A 28 -4.55 -3.11 12.04
C PRO A 28 -5.08 -1.98 12.92
N THR A 29 -4.45 -1.78 14.08
CA THR A 29 -4.83 -0.69 14.97
C THR A 29 -4.39 0.63 14.34
N LEU A 30 -5.31 1.57 14.20
CA LEU A 30 -4.98 2.94 13.81
C LEU A 30 -4.23 3.61 14.96
N THR A 31 -3.05 4.16 14.69
CA THR A 31 -2.26 4.88 15.70
C THR A 31 -2.93 6.18 16.11
N LYS A 32 -3.63 6.82 15.16
CA LYS A 32 -4.44 8.03 15.37
C LYS A 32 -5.71 7.94 14.54
N THR A 33 -6.83 8.34 15.14
CA THR A 33 -8.13 8.35 14.48
C THR A 33 -8.24 9.48 13.46
N ASP A 34 -9.25 9.43 12.59
CA ASP A 34 -9.53 10.50 11.64
C ASP A 34 -9.88 11.81 12.34
N GLU A 35 -10.57 11.77 13.48
CA GLU A 35 -10.94 12.95 14.27
C GLU A 35 -9.70 13.69 14.79
N GLN A 36 -8.70 12.96 15.29
CA GLN A 36 -7.45 13.54 15.78
C GLN A 36 -6.63 14.22 14.67
N PHE A 37 -6.74 13.72 13.43
CA PHE A 37 -6.15 14.38 12.27
C PHE A 37 -7.00 15.56 11.79
N ALA A 38 -8.32 15.46 11.86
CA ALA A 38 -9.25 16.53 11.47
C ALA A 38 -9.10 17.77 12.36
N GLU A 39 -8.79 17.61 13.65
CA GLU A 39 -8.41 18.71 14.55
C GLU A 39 -7.26 19.55 13.97
N GLN A 40 -6.29 18.89 13.35
CA GLN A 40 -5.13 19.50 12.68
C GLN A 40 -5.43 19.97 11.25
N GLY A 41 -6.69 19.85 10.79
CA GLY A 41 -7.10 20.20 9.43
C GLY A 41 -6.69 19.17 8.39
N ILE A 42 -6.38 17.94 8.79
CA ILE A 42 -5.97 16.86 7.89
C ILE A 42 -7.15 15.90 7.72
N VAL A 43 -7.54 15.64 6.48
CA VAL A 43 -8.69 14.78 6.14
C VAL A 43 -8.24 13.68 5.20
N PHE A 44 -8.63 12.45 5.51
CA PHE A 44 -8.43 11.28 4.66
C PHE A 44 -9.65 11.09 3.76
N MET A 45 -9.39 10.81 2.50
CA MET A 45 -10.38 10.53 1.48
C MET A 45 -10.14 9.12 0.96
N GLU A 46 -11.22 8.37 0.77
CA GLU A 46 -11.20 7.05 0.12
C GLU A 46 -11.77 7.17 -1.28
N GLY A 47 -11.23 6.37 -2.22
CA GLY A 47 -11.59 6.40 -3.62
C GLY A 47 -10.73 7.34 -4.44
N HIS A 48 -10.95 7.35 -5.76
CA HIS A 48 -10.18 8.18 -6.70
C HIS A 48 -10.94 9.46 -7.11
N GLU A 49 -12.19 9.61 -6.67
CA GLU A 49 -13.05 10.73 -6.96
C GLU A 49 -12.46 12.03 -6.39
N GLY A 50 -12.28 13.05 -7.22
CA GLY A 50 -11.76 14.35 -6.78
C GLY A 50 -10.23 14.45 -6.65
N VAL A 51 -9.50 13.37 -6.96
CA VAL A 51 -8.04 13.41 -7.11
C VAL A 51 -7.70 14.23 -8.37
N ASN A 52 -6.93 15.31 -8.19
CA ASN A 52 -6.41 16.09 -9.32
C ASN A 52 -5.11 15.46 -9.83
N LEU A 53 -5.06 15.07 -11.10
CA LEU A 53 -3.93 14.34 -11.69
C LEU A 53 -2.65 15.18 -11.78
N GLU A 54 -2.78 16.49 -11.99
CA GLU A 54 -1.63 17.39 -12.03
C GLU A 54 -1.03 17.55 -10.63
N GLU A 55 -1.88 17.78 -9.62
CA GLU A 55 -1.47 17.85 -8.22
C GLU A 55 -0.83 16.54 -7.74
N LEU A 56 -1.35 15.40 -8.21
CA LEU A 56 -0.78 14.09 -7.91
C LEU A 56 0.58 13.89 -8.58
N ASN A 57 0.75 14.31 -9.83
CA ASN A 57 2.06 14.29 -10.49
C ASN A 57 3.07 15.24 -9.82
N ASP A 58 2.63 16.41 -9.36
CA ASP A 58 3.46 17.34 -8.59
C ASP A 58 3.89 16.72 -7.24
N LEU A 59 3.01 15.97 -6.58
CA LEU A 59 3.36 15.21 -5.38
C LEU A 59 4.42 14.14 -5.70
N PHE A 60 4.23 13.36 -6.78
CA PHE A 60 5.18 12.33 -7.18
C PHE A 60 6.57 12.90 -7.46
N GLU A 61 6.65 13.98 -8.23
CA GLU A 61 7.91 14.65 -8.53
C GLU A 61 8.62 15.14 -7.26
N GLN A 62 7.88 15.75 -6.31
CA GLN A 62 8.42 16.23 -5.05
C GLN A 62 8.98 15.13 -4.13
N VAL A 63 8.50 13.89 -4.27
CA VAL A 63 9.01 12.74 -3.52
C VAL A 63 10.02 11.90 -4.31
N GLY A 64 10.41 12.35 -5.51
CA GLY A 64 11.41 11.68 -6.35
C GLY A 64 10.83 10.57 -7.24
N PHE A 65 9.51 10.42 -7.32
CA PHE A 65 8.87 9.53 -8.28
C PHE A 65 8.79 10.20 -9.66
N PRO A 66 8.89 9.42 -10.75
CA PRO A 66 8.74 9.99 -12.09
C PRO A 66 7.31 10.48 -12.30
N ARG A 67 7.17 11.63 -12.97
CA ARG A 67 5.87 12.07 -13.50
C ARG A 67 5.32 11.02 -14.45
N ARG A 68 4.00 10.89 -14.48
CA ARG A 68 3.28 9.90 -15.28
C ARG A 68 2.40 10.59 -16.30
N ASP A 69 2.24 9.92 -17.43
CA ASP A 69 1.26 10.28 -18.44
C ASP A 69 -0.15 10.36 -17.81
N PRO A 70 -0.86 11.50 -17.90
CA PRO A 70 -2.13 11.71 -17.21
C PRO A 70 -3.21 10.69 -17.59
N ASP A 71 -3.30 10.28 -18.86
CA ASP A 71 -4.31 9.32 -19.31
C ASP A 71 -4.05 7.93 -18.74
N LYS A 72 -2.79 7.50 -18.71
CA LYS A 72 -2.40 6.25 -18.03
C LYS A 72 -2.61 6.32 -16.52
N LEU A 73 -2.32 7.45 -15.90
CA LEU A 73 -2.51 7.63 -14.47
C LEU A 73 -4.00 7.57 -14.10
N LYS A 74 -4.86 8.24 -14.88
CA LYS A 74 -6.31 8.17 -14.74
C LYS A 74 -6.81 6.72 -14.81
N LEU A 75 -6.43 6.00 -15.87
CA LEU A 75 -6.82 4.61 -16.04
C LEU A 75 -6.29 3.71 -14.90
N ALA A 76 -5.09 3.99 -14.39
CA ALA A 76 -4.52 3.26 -13.27
C ALA A 76 -5.32 3.50 -11.97
N LEU A 77 -5.80 4.72 -11.72
CA LEU A 77 -6.66 5.04 -10.59
C LEU A 77 -8.02 4.35 -10.69
N GLU A 78 -8.66 4.39 -11.86
CA GLU A 78 -9.96 3.73 -12.13
C GLU A 78 -9.91 2.21 -11.91
N LYS A 79 -8.75 1.59 -12.15
CA LYS A 79 -8.54 0.14 -11.98
C LYS A 79 -7.92 -0.25 -10.65
N THR A 80 -7.62 0.71 -9.79
CA THR A 80 -7.03 0.45 -8.49
C THR A 80 -8.12 0.03 -7.52
N HIS A 81 -7.88 -1.03 -6.75
CA HIS A 81 -8.83 -1.59 -5.79
C HIS A 81 -9.11 -0.64 -4.62
N THR A 82 -8.07 -0.04 -4.04
CA THR A 82 -8.21 0.94 -2.95
C THR A 82 -7.28 2.11 -3.16
N VAL A 83 -7.82 3.32 -3.05
CA VAL A 83 -7.06 4.58 -3.04
C VAL A 83 -7.39 5.31 -1.75
N ILE A 84 -6.35 5.73 -1.02
CA ILE A 84 -6.47 6.62 0.12
C ILE A 84 -5.58 7.83 -0.12
N TRP A 85 -6.13 9.03 0.08
CA TRP A 85 -5.39 10.26 -0.14
C TRP A 85 -5.77 11.30 0.90
N ILE A 86 -4.88 12.26 1.12
CA ILE A 86 -4.96 13.21 2.23
C ILE A 86 -5.09 14.62 1.68
N ARG A 87 -6.04 15.39 2.19
CA ARG A 87 -6.15 16.82 1.93
C ARG A 87 -6.09 17.66 3.20
N HIS A 88 -5.63 18.90 3.05
CA HIS A 88 -5.68 19.89 4.11
C HIS A 88 -6.97 20.72 4.02
N ALA A 89 -7.87 20.59 4.99
CA ALA A 89 -9.20 21.19 4.99
C ALA A 89 -9.26 22.66 5.47
N LYS A 90 -8.12 23.25 5.88
CA LYS A 90 -8.06 24.64 6.36
C LYS A 90 -6.97 25.41 5.61
N LYS A 91 -7.04 26.73 5.53
CA LYS A 91 -5.85 27.52 5.13
C LYS A 91 -4.98 27.68 6.36
N SER A 92 -3.69 27.34 6.26
CA SER A 92 -2.74 27.52 7.36
C SER A 92 -1.42 28.09 6.87
N ARG A 93 -0.51 28.40 7.80
CA ARG A 93 0.88 28.74 7.47
C ARG A 93 1.66 27.57 6.84
N TRP A 94 1.14 26.35 6.93
CA TRP A 94 1.81 25.11 6.55
C TRP A 94 1.24 24.47 5.28
N ALA A 95 -0.01 24.79 4.91
CA ALA A 95 -0.66 24.27 3.72
C ALA A 95 -1.76 25.19 3.18
N LYS A 96 -1.98 25.10 1.86
CA LYS A 96 -3.12 25.74 1.17
C LYS A 96 -4.41 24.97 1.48
N LEU A 97 -5.55 25.65 1.35
CA LEU A 97 -6.86 25.00 1.42
C LEU A 97 -6.97 23.96 0.29
N ASN A 98 -7.45 22.77 0.63
CA ASN A 98 -7.60 21.60 -0.26
C ASN A 98 -6.30 21.08 -0.88
N GLN A 99 -5.13 21.42 -0.33
CA GLN A 99 -3.86 20.89 -0.81
C GLN A 99 -3.76 19.38 -0.55
N LEU A 100 -3.39 18.61 -1.58
CA LEU A 100 -3.01 17.21 -1.48
C LEU A 100 -1.74 17.08 -0.65
N LEU A 101 -1.82 16.37 0.48
CA LEU A 101 -0.69 16.18 1.39
C LEU A 101 -0.03 14.81 1.23
N GLY A 102 -0.79 13.83 0.76
CA GLY A 102 -0.30 12.47 0.59
C GLY A 102 -1.28 11.61 -0.17
N PHE A 103 -0.77 10.50 -0.70
CA PHE A 103 -1.47 9.59 -1.58
C PHE A 103 -0.92 8.18 -1.34
N GLY A 104 -1.81 7.19 -1.33
CA GLY A 104 -1.49 5.78 -1.20
C GLY A 104 -2.49 4.96 -1.99
N ARG A 105 -2.03 3.89 -2.65
CA ARG A 105 -2.93 3.01 -3.38
C ARG A 105 -2.56 1.54 -3.24
N ALA A 106 -3.55 0.67 -3.36
CA ALA A 106 -3.35 -0.77 -3.37
C ALA A 106 -4.09 -1.40 -4.55
N MET A 107 -3.38 -2.27 -5.28
CA MET A 107 -3.97 -3.13 -6.31
C MET A 107 -4.29 -4.49 -5.68
N SER A 108 -5.39 -5.11 -6.07
CA SER A 108 -5.79 -6.43 -5.57
C SER A 108 -6.58 -7.19 -6.62
N ASP A 109 -6.61 -8.51 -6.49
CA ASP A 109 -7.58 -9.39 -7.14
C ASP A 109 -8.95 -9.39 -6.44
N GLY A 110 -9.10 -8.66 -5.33
CA GLY A 110 -10.33 -8.55 -4.55
C GLY A 110 -10.61 -9.76 -3.66
N SER A 111 -9.66 -10.68 -3.49
CA SER A 111 -9.89 -11.89 -2.70
C SER A 111 -8.65 -12.41 -1.98
N ILE A 112 -7.56 -12.67 -2.70
CA ILE A 112 -6.43 -13.46 -2.18
C ILE A 112 -5.27 -12.54 -1.83
N SER A 113 -4.95 -11.61 -2.74
CA SER A 113 -3.71 -10.86 -2.68
C SER A 113 -3.88 -9.39 -3.00
N ALA A 114 -3.09 -8.57 -2.32
CA ALA A 114 -2.94 -7.16 -2.62
C ALA A 114 -1.47 -6.76 -2.66
N SER A 115 -1.20 -5.73 -3.46
CA SER A 115 0.09 -5.06 -3.53
C SER A 115 -0.13 -3.57 -3.28
N ILE A 116 0.51 -3.02 -2.24
CA ILE A 116 0.53 -1.58 -2.00
C ILE A 116 1.56 -0.95 -2.93
N TRP A 117 1.12 0.07 -3.64
CA TRP A 117 1.90 0.89 -4.56
C TRP A 117 1.90 2.35 -4.11
N ASP A 118 2.69 3.18 -4.78
CA ASP A 118 2.68 4.64 -4.73
C ASP A 118 2.25 5.24 -3.39
N VAL A 119 3.09 5.07 -2.36
CA VAL A 119 2.90 5.70 -1.06
C VAL A 119 3.76 6.96 -1.03
N ALA A 120 3.11 8.12 -1.12
CA ALA A 120 3.76 9.42 -1.20
C ALA A 120 3.17 10.38 -0.16
N VAL A 121 4.03 11.14 0.50
CA VAL A 121 3.66 12.23 1.41
C VAL A 121 4.53 13.43 1.09
N LEU A 122 3.92 14.61 0.97
CA LEU A 122 4.63 15.86 0.72
C LEU A 122 5.82 16.01 1.68
N PRO A 123 7.00 16.42 1.20
CA PRO A 123 8.21 16.53 2.03
C PRO A 123 8.01 17.33 3.33
N ALA A 124 7.27 18.45 3.26
CA ALA A 124 6.96 19.29 4.43
C ALA A 124 6.12 18.58 5.51
N TRP A 125 5.43 17.49 5.13
CA TRP A 125 4.56 16.71 6.00
C TRP A 125 5.13 15.32 6.32
N GLN A 126 6.34 15.01 5.89
CA GLN A 126 7.01 13.77 6.28
C GLN A 126 7.39 13.78 7.76
N ARG A 127 7.57 12.59 8.37
CA ARG A 127 7.85 12.41 9.80
C ARG A 127 6.77 12.93 10.76
N SER A 128 5.60 13.35 10.25
CA SER A 128 4.42 13.73 11.05
C SER A 128 3.50 12.56 11.41
N GLY A 129 3.77 11.37 10.87
CA GLY A 129 2.92 10.19 11.00
C GLY A 129 1.96 9.94 9.84
N LEU A 130 1.86 10.85 8.85
CA LEU A 130 0.94 10.68 7.71
C LEU A 130 1.22 9.44 6.84
N GLY A 131 2.49 9.11 6.58
CA GLY A 131 2.83 7.91 5.80
C GLY A 131 2.37 6.63 6.50
N ARG A 132 2.55 6.56 7.82
CA ARG A 132 2.03 5.47 8.65
C ARG A 132 0.51 5.44 8.62
N ALA A 133 -0.14 6.59 8.77
CA ALA A 133 -1.58 6.72 8.78
C ALA A 133 -2.25 6.30 7.46
N LEU A 134 -1.61 6.62 6.31
CA LEU A 134 -2.01 6.12 4.98
C LEU A 134 -1.97 4.59 4.93
N LEU A 135 -0.85 4.00 5.36
CA LEU A 135 -0.66 2.56 5.33
C LEU A 135 -1.64 1.83 6.25
N GLU A 136 -1.85 2.34 7.46
CA GLU A 136 -2.81 1.75 8.40
C GLU A 136 -4.23 1.74 7.80
N ARG A 137 -4.67 2.81 7.14
CA ARG A 137 -5.97 2.88 6.47
C ARG A 137 -6.07 1.92 5.28
N LEU A 138 -5.02 1.85 4.46
CA LEU A 138 -4.94 0.88 3.36
C LEU A 138 -5.05 -0.55 3.90
N LEU A 139 -4.29 -0.90 4.94
CA LEU A 139 -4.30 -2.23 5.53
C LEU A 139 -5.66 -2.57 6.15
N VAL A 140 -6.29 -1.64 6.86
CA VAL A 140 -7.65 -1.82 7.40
C VAL A 140 -8.63 -2.12 6.27
N ARG A 141 -8.61 -1.33 5.20
CA ARG A 141 -9.53 -1.52 4.06
C ARG A 141 -9.33 -2.87 3.37
N LEU A 142 -8.08 -3.26 3.11
CA LEU A 142 -7.76 -4.55 2.49
C LEU A 142 -8.15 -5.73 3.39
N ARG A 143 -7.98 -5.62 4.71
CA ARG A 143 -8.41 -6.67 5.66
C ARG A 143 -9.92 -6.76 5.80
N GLN A 144 -10.63 -5.64 5.69
CA GLN A 144 -12.10 -5.63 5.62
C GLN A 144 -12.62 -6.35 4.37
N ASP A 145 -11.88 -6.29 3.26
CA ASP A 145 -12.15 -7.07 2.05
C ASP A 145 -11.67 -8.53 2.14
N HIS A 146 -11.22 -8.98 3.32
CA HIS A 146 -10.71 -10.33 3.57
C HIS A 146 -9.49 -10.72 2.73
N ILE A 147 -8.67 -9.74 2.35
CA ILE A 147 -7.42 -9.99 1.64
C ILE A 147 -6.30 -10.29 2.65
N ASP A 148 -5.77 -11.50 2.56
CA ASP A 148 -4.82 -11.99 3.56
C ASP A 148 -3.35 -11.69 3.25
N THR A 149 -3.00 -11.75 1.97
CA THR A 149 -1.63 -11.56 1.51
C THR A 149 -1.45 -10.14 1.00
N ILE A 150 -0.74 -9.31 1.78
CA ILE A 150 -0.48 -7.90 1.42
C ILE A 150 1.03 -7.72 1.27
N SER A 151 1.46 -7.27 0.09
CA SER A 151 2.87 -7.09 -0.26
C SER A 151 3.15 -5.65 -0.70
N LEU A 152 4.41 -5.22 -0.62
CA LEU A 152 4.89 -3.94 -1.14
C LEU A 152 6.36 -4.03 -1.51
N TYR A 153 6.82 -3.08 -2.31
CA TYR A 153 8.23 -2.89 -2.61
C TYR A 153 8.71 -1.64 -1.88
N ALA A 154 9.74 -1.79 -1.05
CA ALA A 154 10.27 -0.71 -0.23
C ALA A 154 11.70 -0.36 -0.66
N GLU A 155 12.00 0.93 -0.71
CA GLU A 155 13.39 1.38 -0.72
C GLU A 155 14.07 1.08 0.63
N PRO A 156 15.39 0.84 0.65
CA PRO A 156 16.11 0.51 1.88
C PRO A 156 15.90 1.50 3.03
N SER A 157 15.75 2.79 2.71
CA SER A 157 15.57 3.88 3.67
C SER A 157 14.26 3.79 4.47
N VAL A 158 13.22 3.17 3.93
CA VAL A 158 11.87 3.12 4.50
C VAL A 158 11.46 1.74 5.02
N VAL A 159 12.31 0.71 4.88
CA VAL A 159 12.05 -0.66 5.37
C VAL A 159 11.61 -0.67 6.84
N LYS A 160 12.34 0.03 7.72
CA LYS A 160 12.03 0.10 9.16
C LYS A 160 10.65 0.69 9.48
N LEU A 161 10.10 1.53 8.59
CA LEU A 161 8.74 2.05 8.75
C LEU A 161 7.72 0.92 8.54
N TYR A 162 7.91 0.13 7.49
CA TYR A 162 7.02 -0.98 7.15
C TYR A 162 7.15 -2.14 8.15
N GLU A 163 8.35 -2.42 8.66
CA GLU A 163 8.53 -3.44 9.71
C GLU A 163 7.74 -3.13 10.99
N LYS A 164 7.64 -1.86 11.37
CA LYS A 164 6.80 -1.42 12.51
C LYS A 164 5.31 -1.64 12.28
N LEU A 165 4.88 -1.83 11.02
CA LEU A 165 3.52 -2.13 10.62
C LEU A 165 3.30 -3.65 10.41
N GLY A 166 4.30 -4.48 10.74
CA GLY A 166 4.22 -5.93 10.62
C GLY A 166 4.61 -6.49 9.26
N PHE A 167 5.13 -5.66 8.35
CA PHE A 167 5.73 -6.17 7.12
C PHE A 167 7.06 -6.87 7.44
N VAL A 168 7.36 -7.94 6.71
CA VAL A 168 8.59 -8.71 6.87
C VAL A 168 9.33 -8.71 5.54
N THR A 169 10.65 -8.51 5.58
CA THR A 169 11.54 -8.62 4.42
C THR A 169 11.83 -10.09 4.13
N ASP A 170 11.82 -10.46 2.84
CA ASP A 170 12.11 -11.81 2.34
C ASP A 170 11.49 -12.96 3.17
N PRO A 171 10.16 -12.96 3.40
CA PRO A 171 9.52 -14.01 4.19
C PRO A 171 9.80 -15.38 3.56
N GLN A 172 10.40 -16.28 4.34
CA GLN A 172 10.80 -17.63 3.89
C GLN A 172 11.80 -17.64 2.70
N GLY A 173 12.54 -16.54 2.50
CA GLY A 173 13.51 -16.43 1.39
C GLY A 173 12.89 -16.12 0.03
N ILE A 174 11.60 -15.78 -0.02
CA ILE A 174 10.93 -15.31 -1.24
C ILE A 174 11.49 -13.94 -1.62
N ARG A 175 11.87 -13.76 -2.89
CA ARG A 175 12.43 -12.50 -3.40
C ARG A 175 11.53 -11.86 -4.44
N GLY A 176 11.37 -10.55 -4.35
CA GLY A 176 10.77 -9.73 -5.40
C GLY A 176 11.63 -9.72 -6.66
N MET A 177 11.04 -9.96 -7.82
CA MET A 177 11.73 -9.97 -9.11
C MET A 177 10.99 -9.08 -10.11
N ALA A 178 11.74 -8.26 -10.85
CA ALA A 178 11.19 -7.43 -11.92
C ALA A 178 11.69 -7.93 -13.27
N PHE A 179 10.78 -8.11 -14.22
CA PHE A 179 11.16 -8.44 -15.60
C PHE A 179 11.77 -7.23 -16.30
N GLN A 180 12.97 -7.40 -16.86
CA GLN A 180 13.62 -6.39 -17.70
C GLN A 180 13.87 -6.99 -19.08
N ARG A 181 13.43 -6.28 -20.13
CA ARG A 181 13.83 -6.64 -21.49
C ARG A 181 15.32 -6.38 -21.64
N LYS A 182 16.08 -7.36 -22.16
CA LYS A 182 17.48 -7.16 -22.52
C LYS A 182 17.55 -6.03 -23.55
N SER A 183 18.19 -4.92 -23.20
CA SER A 183 18.51 -3.88 -24.18
C SER A 183 19.62 -4.40 -25.11
N ALA A 184 19.56 -4.05 -26.40
CA ALA A 184 20.64 -4.34 -27.36
C ALA A 184 22.00 -3.75 -26.94
N ILE A 185 22.02 -2.85 -25.95
CA ILE A 185 23.22 -2.27 -25.34
C ILE A 185 23.94 -3.30 -24.44
N GLY A 186 23.22 -4.18 -23.75
CA GLY A 186 23.80 -5.24 -22.91
C GLY A 186 24.49 -6.37 -23.70
N MET A 187 24.12 -6.57 -24.98
CA MET A 187 24.80 -7.53 -25.85
C MET A 187 26.20 -7.06 -26.27
N LYS A 188 26.45 -5.75 -26.39
CA LYS A 188 27.78 -5.23 -26.72
C LYS A 188 28.75 -5.30 -25.53
N VAL A 189 28.27 -5.11 -24.30
CA VAL A 189 29.11 -5.19 -23.09
C VAL A 189 29.56 -6.63 -22.84
N ALA A 190 28.64 -7.60 -22.93
CA ALA A 190 28.97 -9.03 -22.75
C ALA A 190 29.85 -9.60 -23.89
N ALA A 191 29.73 -9.07 -25.12
CA ALA A 191 30.60 -9.46 -26.23
C ALA A 191 31.99 -8.80 -26.16
N GLY A 192 32.10 -7.60 -25.58
CA GLY A 192 33.36 -6.89 -25.34
C GLY A 192 34.24 -7.56 -24.28
N GLU A 193 33.64 -8.01 -23.18
CA GLU A 193 34.37 -8.71 -22.10
C GLU A 193 34.89 -10.09 -22.55
N LYS A 194 34.15 -10.81 -23.40
CA LYS A 194 34.62 -12.09 -23.96
C LYS A 194 35.83 -11.94 -24.87
N ARG A 195 35.96 -10.85 -25.64
CA ARG A 195 37.14 -10.62 -26.51
C ARG A 195 38.39 -10.20 -25.72
N ALA A 196 38.24 -9.51 -24.60
CA ALA A 196 39.38 -9.10 -23.76
C ALA A 196 40.04 -10.27 -22.99
N SER A 197 39.32 -11.36 -22.72
CA SER A 197 39.91 -12.54 -22.04
C SER A 197 40.67 -13.50 -22.97
N VAL A 198 40.46 -13.44 -24.29
CA VAL A 198 41.13 -14.34 -25.26
C VAL A 198 42.49 -13.78 -25.72
N ALA A 199 42.77 -12.50 -25.51
CA ALA A 199 44.04 -11.86 -25.90
C ALA A 199 45.13 -11.91 -24.80
N LYS A 200 44.93 -12.68 -23.72
CA LYS A 200 45.91 -12.86 -22.62
C LYS A 200 46.24 -14.34 -22.32
N GLY A 201 45.98 -15.23 -23.28
CA GLY A 201 46.38 -16.64 -23.23
C GLY A 201 47.63 -16.89 -24.07
#